data_AF-A0A954VME1-F1
#
_entry.id   AF-A0A954VME1-F1
#
_cell.length_a   1.000
_cell.length_b   1.000
_cell.length_c   1.000
_cell.angle_alpha   90.00
_cell.angle_beta   90.00
_cell.angle_gamma   90.00
#
_symmetry.space_group_name_H-M   'P 1'
#
loop_
_entity.id
_entity.type
_entity.pdbx_description
1 polymer ?
#
loop_
_entity_poly.entity_id
_entity_poly.type
_entity_poly.pdbx_seq_one_letter_code
_entity_poly.pdbx_strand_id
1 'polypeptide(L)'
;MTADEQHIHFVTGRLAEHAVRSIVAQVAEQQRFAYSISVLPITVAALMTPRWLLRHLQIPDVATRVLLPGHLLDDLQELRQASTDIVECGPRDIRDLPLFFGAQSQPVTDYGPHSIEIIAEINHANRLSNEELLTHAQRLVAEGADTIDLGCTPGQRWTTVGEAVERLVDLELRVSIDSFDPWEVAQACRAGASLVLSV
;
A
#
# COMPACT_ATOMS: atom_id res chain seq x y z
N MET A 1 18.09 -18.94 27.94
CA MET A 1 16.64 -18.76 27.75
C MET A 1 16.17 -19.86 26.83
N THR A 2 15.39 -20.80 27.35
CA THR A 2 14.73 -21.84 26.56
C THR A 2 13.59 -21.22 25.76
N ALA A 3 13.28 -21.76 24.57
CA ALA A 3 12.25 -21.22 23.68
C ALA A 3 10.86 -21.07 24.35
N ASP A 4 10.61 -21.81 25.44
CA ASP A 4 9.36 -21.78 26.22
C ASP A 4 9.07 -20.47 26.98
N GLU A 5 9.99 -19.50 27.03
CA GLU A 5 9.78 -18.22 27.73
C GLU A 5 9.48 -17.03 26.80
N GLN A 6 9.51 -17.21 25.48
CA GLN A 6 9.34 -16.08 24.56
C GLN A 6 7.86 -15.87 24.21
N HIS A 7 7.30 -14.72 24.63
CA HIS A 7 5.99 -14.24 24.20
C HIS A 7 6.13 -12.93 23.43
N ILE A 8 5.70 -12.90 22.17
CA ILE A 8 5.79 -11.72 21.29
C ILE A 8 4.40 -11.10 21.11
N HIS A 9 4.27 -9.81 21.41
CA HIS A 9 3.06 -9.05 21.20
C HIS A 9 3.12 -8.27 19.88
N PHE A 10 2.24 -8.59 18.94
CA PHE A 10 2.18 -7.94 17.63
C PHE A 10 1.11 -6.86 17.63
N VAL A 11 1.41 -5.74 16.98
CA VAL A 11 0.50 -4.60 16.86
C VAL A 11 0.16 -4.36 15.40
N THR A 12 -1.13 -4.20 15.09
CA THR A 12 -1.60 -3.94 13.72
C THR A 12 -2.85 -3.05 13.69
N GLY A 13 -3.22 -2.62 12.48
CA GLY A 13 -4.50 -1.98 12.17
C GLY A 13 -5.50 -2.98 11.57
N ARG A 14 -6.74 -2.51 11.36
CA ARG A 14 -7.87 -3.37 10.96
C ARG A 14 -7.68 -4.08 9.62
N LEU A 15 -7.14 -3.41 8.59
CA LEU A 15 -7.02 -4.01 7.26
C LEU A 15 -6.03 -5.18 7.21
N ALA A 16 -4.97 -5.12 8.02
CA ALA A 16 -3.94 -6.15 8.03
C ALA A 16 -4.20 -7.25 9.05
N GLU A 17 -5.28 -7.18 9.85
CA GLU A 17 -5.57 -8.14 10.92
C GLU A 17 -5.52 -9.59 10.42
N HIS A 18 -6.25 -9.90 9.35
CA HIS A 18 -6.34 -11.27 8.84
C HIS A 18 -4.96 -11.81 8.41
N ALA A 19 -4.20 -11.02 7.65
CA ALA A 19 -2.86 -11.38 7.21
C ALA A 19 -1.89 -11.56 8.39
N VAL A 20 -1.91 -10.64 9.36
CA VAL A 20 -1.08 -10.72 10.57
C VAL A 20 -1.40 -11.98 11.36
N ARG A 21 -2.68 -12.28 11.61
CA ARG A 21 -3.07 -13.51 12.33
C ARG A 21 -2.57 -14.77 11.63
N SER A 22 -2.76 -14.86 10.32
CA SER A 22 -2.33 -16.03 9.54
C SER A 22 -0.81 -16.22 9.56
N ILE A 23 -0.06 -15.14 9.28
CA ILE A 23 1.40 -15.23 9.14
C ILE A 23 2.06 -15.39 10.51
N VAL A 24 1.61 -14.66 11.54
CA VAL A 24 2.15 -14.81 12.90
C VAL A 24 1.91 -16.23 13.42
N ALA A 25 0.74 -16.83 13.17
CA ALA A 25 0.47 -18.21 13.57
C ALA A 25 1.48 -19.20 12.95
N GLN A 26 1.74 -19.07 11.65
CA GLN A 26 2.71 -19.90 10.93
C GLN A 26 4.14 -19.71 11.49
N VAL A 27 4.57 -18.46 11.67
CA VAL A 27 5.92 -18.16 12.15
C VAL A 27 6.09 -18.59 13.61
N ALA A 28 5.07 -18.41 14.45
CA ALA A 28 5.07 -18.83 15.84
C ALA A 28 5.23 -20.35 15.99
N GLU A 29 4.56 -21.13 15.13
CA GLU A 29 4.70 -22.59 15.10
C GLU A 29 6.12 -23.01 14.71
N GLN A 30 6.68 -22.40 13.67
CA GLN A 30 8.03 -22.71 13.18
C GLN A 30 9.13 -22.34 14.18
N GLN A 31 8.99 -21.18 14.81
CA GLN A 31 10.00 -20.60 15.72
C GLN A 31 9.75 -20.95 17.19
N ARG A 32 8.61 -21.57 17.50
CA ARG A 32 8.19 -22.00 18.84
C ARG A 32 8.16 -20.88 19.87
N PHE A 33 7.40 -19.81 19.59
CA PHE A 33 7.11 -18.74 20.56
C PHE A 33 5.61 -18.61 20.83
N ALA A 34 5.26 -18.13 22.02
CA ALA A 34 3.90 -17.70 22.34
C ALA A 34 3.65 -16.29 21.78
N TYR A 35 2.39 -15.96 21.49
CA TYR A 35 2.09 -14.64 20.95
C TYR A 35 0.73 -14.10 21.34
N SER A 36 0.58 -12.80 21.14
CA SER A 36 -0.69 -12.07 21.24
C SER A 36 -0.73 -10.99 20.17
N ILE A 37 -1.93 -10.59 19.74
CA ILE A 37 -2.11 -9.61 18.66
C ILE A 37 -3.09 -8.54 19.14
N SER A 38 -2.66 -7.29 19.12
CA SER A 38 -3.51 -6.11 19.31
C SER A 38 -3.87 -5.49 17.97
N VAL A 39 -5.17 -5.44 17.68
CA VAL A 39 -5.70 -4.70 16.54
C VAL A 39 -6.19 -3.35 17.05
N LEU A 40 -5.42 -2.32 16.77
CA LEU A 40 -5.72 -0.96 17.24
C LEU A 40 -6.86 -0.34 16.42
N PRO A 41 -7.58 0.67 16.94
CA PRO A 41 -8.71 1.29 16.26
C PRO A 41 -8.28 2.26 15.14
N ILE A 42 -7.46 1.76 14.21
CA ILE A 42 -7.00 2.43 12.99
C ILE A 42 -7.17 1.50 11.80
N THR A 43 -7.53 2.04 10.63
CA THR A 43 -7.76 1.22 9.43
C THR A 43 -6.44 0.68 8.87
N VAL A 44 -5.45 1.55 8.67
CA VAL A 44 -4.14 1.23 8.08
C VAL A 44 -3.04 1.48 9.12
N ALA A 45 -2.22 0.46 9.40
CA ALA A 45 -1.16 0.55 10.41
C ALA A 45 -0.04 1.55 10.07
N ALA A 46 0.23 1.76 8.77
CA ALA A 46 1.22 2.74 8.31
C ALA A 46 0.86 4.21 8.64
N LEU A 47 -0.39 4.49 9.03
CA LEU A 47 -0.85 5.82 9.44
C LEU A 47 -0.72 6.06 10.96
N MET A 48 -0.20 5.08 11.70
CA MET A 48 0.07 5.24 13.14
C MET A 48 1.22 6.24 13.32
N THR A 49 1.06 7.16 14.27
CA THR A 49 2.16 8.02 14.75
C THR A 49 2.57 7.58 16.16
N PRO A 50 3.81 7.85 16.61
CA PRO A 50 4.27 7.47 17.94
C PRO A 50 3.33 7.92 19.06
N ARG A 51 2.96 9.21 19.03
CA ARG A 51 2.03 9.81 19.99
C ARG A 51 0.64 9.16 19.98
N TRP A 52 0.13 8.78 18.82
CA TRP A 52 -1.16 8.09 18.73
C TRP A 52 -1.05 6.66 19.28
N LEU A 53 0.01 5.94 18.91
CA LEU A 53 0.27 4.58 19.34
C LEU A 53 0.35 4.49 20.86
N LEU A 54 1.16 5.34 21.51
CA LEU A 54 1.36 5.34 22.97
C LEU A 54 0.06 5.53 23.78
N ARG A 55 -0.98 6.15 23.18
CA ARG A 55 -2.28 6.35 23.83
C ARG A 55 -3.20 5.12 23.74
N HIS A 56 -2.96 4.25 22.77
CA HIS A 56 -3.83 3.11 22.46
C HIS A 56 -3.15 1.76 22.69
N LEU A 57 -1.82 1.75 22.80
CA LEU A 57 -1.05 0.53 23.00
C LEU A 57 -1.24 0.01 24.42
N GLN A 58 -1.69 -1.24 24.51
CA GLN A 58 -1.74 -2.01 25.74
C GLN A 58 -0.85 -3.23 25.57
N ILE A 59 0.24 -3.27 26.34
CA ILE A 59 1.20 -4.36 26.30
C ILE A 59 0.81 -5.37 27.38
N PRO A 60 0.51 -6.64 27.03
CA PRO A 60 0.24 -7.67 28.02
C PRO A 60 1.46 -7.92 28.92
N ASP A 61 1.26 -8.14 30.22
CA ASP A 61 2.36 -8.38 31.18
C ASP A 61 3.24 -9.59 30.81
N VAL A 62 2.67 -10.57 30.09
CA VAL A 62 3.39 -11.75 29.60
C VAL A 62 4.34 -11.44 28.45
N ALA A 63 4.21 -10.29 27.79
CA ALA A 63 4.97 -9.96 26.60
C ALA A 63 6.45 -9.70 26.93
N THR A 64 7.31 -10.47 26.30
CA THR A 64 8.77 -10.31 26.37
C THR A 64 9.31 -9.38 25.27
N ARG A 65 8.56 -9.22 24.18
CA ARG A 65 8.85 -8.35 23.03
C ARG A 65 7.56 -7.78 22.47
N VAL A 66 7.62 -6.57 21.93
CA VAL A 66 6.51 -5.93 21.22
C VAL A 66 6.96 -5.62 19.80
N LEU A 67 6.34 -6.27 18.82
CA LEU A 67 6.61 -6.08 17.40
C LEU A 67 5.61 -5.09 16.82
N LEU A 68 6.10 -3.89 16.51
CA LEU A 68 5.35 -2.83 15.86
C LEU A 68 5.44 -2.93 14.33
N PRO A 69 4.50 -2.32 13.59
CA PRO A 69 4.60 -2.17 12.13
C PRO A 69 5.91 -1.50 11.71
N GLY A 70 6.56 -2.00 10.64
CA GLY A 70 7.88 -1.54 10.20
C GLY A 70 7.96 -0.08 9.74
N HIS A 71 6.83 0.58 9.49
CA HIS A 71 6.79 2.01 9.16
C HIS A 71 7.14 2.94 10.33
N LEU A 72 7.16 2.43 11.56
CA LEU A 72 7.55 3.16 12.77
C LEU A 72 9.06 3.07 13.07
N LEU A 73 9.85 2.48 12.16
CA LEU A 73 11.28 2.24 12.39
C LEU A 73 12.04 3.54 12.67
N ASP A 74 11.73 4.60 11.92
CA ASP A 74 12.38 5.90 12.06
C ASP A 74 12.04 6.57 13.41
N ASP A 75 10.91 6.21 14.02
CA ASP A 75 10.43 6.73 15.30
C ASP A 75 10.73 5.80 16.50
N LEU A 76 11.41 4.68 16.28
CA LEU A 76 11.54 3.61 17.28
C LEU A 76 12.23 4.07 18.57
N GLN A 77 13.20 5.00 18.47
CA GLN A 77 13.92 5.51 19.63
C GLN A 77 13.01 6.35 20.54
N GLU A 78 12.15 7.20 19.97
CA GLU A 78 11.14 7.95 20.73
C GLU A 78 10.17 6.99 21.44
N LEU A 79 9.73 5.95 20.72
CA LEU A 79 8.81 4.95 21.26
C LEU A 79 9.41 4.15 22.42
N ARG A 80 10.69 3.78 22.35
CA ARG A 80 11.39 3.09 23.46
C ARG A 80 11.50 3.98 24.69
N GLN A 81 11.88 5.24 24.51
CA GLN A 81 11.99 6.21 25.61
C GLN A 81 10.63 6.44 26.31
N ALA A 82 9.54 6.42 25.56
CA ALA A 82 8.20 6.71 26.08
C ALA A 82 7.42 5.46 26.55
N SER A 83 7.92 4.24 26.29
CA SER A 83 7.26 3.00 26.70
C SER A 83 8.22 2.08 27.45
N THR A 84 8.87 1.15 26.75
CA THR A 84 9.77 0.14 27.30
C THR A 84 10.81 -0.27 26.25
N ASP A 85 11.95 -0.78 26.69
CA ASP A 85 13.02 -1.23 25.79
C ASP A 85 12.70 -2.53 25.04
N ILE A 86 11.57 -3.19 25.34
CA ILE A 86 11.12 -4.43 24.67
C ILE A 86 10.41 -4.16 23.34
N VAL A 87 10.25 -2.90 22.94
CA VAL A 87 9.62 -2.49 21.69
C VAL A 87 10.63 -2.55 20.54
N GLU A 88 10.21 -3.12 19.41
CA GLU A 88 10.96 -3.13 18.16
C GLU A 88 10.01 -3.02 16.96
N CYS A 89 10.56 -2.78 15.77
CA CYS A 89 9.80 -2.79 14.54
C CYS A 89 10.03 -4.09 13.79
N GLY A 90 8.94 -4.70 13.34
CA GLY A 90 8.97 -5.79 12.36
C GLY A 90 9.24 -5.28 10.94
N PRO A 91 9.07 -6.12 9.93
CA PRO A 91 9.20 -5.72 8.53
C PRO A 91 8.12 -4.69 8.13
N ARG A 92 8.37 -3.96 7.04
CA ARG A 92 7.38 -3.05 6.44
C ARG A 92 6.20 -3.81 5.84
N ASP A 93 6.47 -4.97 5.24
CA ASP A 93 5.47 -5.91 4.76
C ASP A 93 5.38 -7.11 5.69
N ILE A 94 4.16 -7.44 6.16
CA ILE A 94 3.95 -8.60 7.03
C ILE A 94 4.33 -9.92 6.37
N ARG A 95 4.31 -10.00 5.03
CA ARG A 95 4.72 -11.19 4.26
C ARG A 95 6.20 -11.51 4.44
N ASP A 96 7.01 -10.54 4.84
CA ASP A 96 8.42 -10.72 5.12
C ASP A 96 8.70 -11.15 6.56
N LEU A 97 7.66 -11.32 7.40
CA LEU A 97 7.83 -11.75 8.78
C LEU A 97 8.57 -13.09 8.92
N PRO A 98 8.32 -14.12 8.08
CA PRO A 98 9.13 -15.34 8.12
C PRO A 98 10.63 -15.05 7.90
N LEU A 99 10.97 -14.17 6.95
CA LEU A 99 12.35 -13.78 6.66
C LEU A 99 12.97 -13.01 7.82
N PHE A 100 12.19 -12.13 8.45
CA PHE A 100 12.59 -11.41 9.67
C PHE A 100 12.96 -12.37 10.81
N PHE A 101 12.29 -13.53 10.90
CA PHE A 101 12.62 -14.61 11.84
C PHE A 101 13.60 -15.66 11.27
N GLY A 102 14.32 -15.33 10.20
CA GLY A 102 15.41 -16.17 9.67
C GLY A 102 14.98 -17.31 8.75
N ALA A 103 13.73 -17.33 8.27
CA ALA A 103 13.35 -18.23 7.18
C ALA A 103 14.16 -17.89 5.91
N GLN A 104 14.44 -18.89 5.09
CA GLN A 104 15.07 -18.66 3.80
C GLN A 104 14.08 -17.99 2.86
N SER A 105 14.56 -16.99 2.12
CA SER A 105 13.79 -16.37 1.05
C SER A 105 13.44 -17.43 0.01
N GLN A 106 12.16 -17.65 -0.21
CA GLN A 106 11.73 -18.33 -1.42
C GLN A 106 12.02 -17.36 -2.57
N PRO A 107 12.78 -17.76 -3.61
CA PRO A 107 12.95 -16.93 -4.77
C PRO A 107 11.57 -16.53 -5.26
N VAL A 108 11.37 -15.23 -5.55
CA VAL A 108 10.15 -14.74 -6.19
C VAL A 108 9.93 -15.65 -7.39
N THR A 109 8.89 -16.47 -7.33
CA THR A 109 8.51 -17.28 -8.46
C THR A 109 8.17 -16.31 -9.57
N ASP A 110 8.74 -16.54 -10.75
CA ASP A 110 8.33 -15.89 -11.98
C ASP A 110 6.79 -15.81 -12.02
N TYR A 111 6.22 -14.75 -12.62
CA TYR A 111 4.77 -14.52 -12.64
C TYR A 111 4.00 -15.57 -13.48
N GLY A 112 4.65 -16.71 -13.79
CA GLY A 112 4.13 -17.78 -14.60
C GLY A 112 3.92 -17.29 -16.04
N PRO A 113 2.80 -17.66 -16.70
CA PRO A 113 2.51 -17.19 -18.04
C PRO A 113 2.01 -15.73 -18.09
N HIS A 114 1.93 -15.03 -16.94
CA HIS A 114 1.39 -13.67 -16.89
C HIS A 114 2.46 -12.62 -17.20
N SER A 115 2.12 -11.67 -18.07
CA SER A 115 2.91 -10.45 -18.32
C SER A 115 2.36 -9.29 -17.49
N ILE A 116 3.23 -8.34 -17.14
CA ILE A 116 2.87 -7.13 -16.39
C ILE A 116 2.75 -5.98 -17.38
N GLU A 117 1.59 -5.31 -17.36
CA GLU A 117 1.41 -4.01 -18.03
C GLU A 117 1.65 -2.89 -17.01
N ILE A 118 2.33 -1.82 -17.44
CA ILE A 118 2.59 -0.63 -16.64
C ILE A 118 1.53 0.42 -16.96
N ILE A 119 0.68 0.72 -15.98
CA ILE A 119 -0.25 1.84 -16.03
C ILE A 119 0.39 3.01 -15.29
N ALA A 120 0.66 4.11 -16.00
CA ALA A 120 1.25 5.32 -15.42
C ALA A 120 0.21 6.44 -15.31
N GLU A 121 0.05 6.98 -14.11
CA GLU A 121 -0.98 7.98 -13.82
C GLU A 121 -0.46 9.41 -14.00
N ILE A 122 -1.26 10.24 -14.68
CA ILE A 122 -1.16 11.69 -14.66
C ILE A 122 -2.18 12.22 -13.63
N ASN A 123 -1.68 12.54 -12.45
CA ASN A 123 -2.48 13.08 -11.35
C ASN A 123 -3.03 14.47 -11.72
N HIS A 124 -4.31 14.72 -11.41
CA HIS A 124 -4.98 15.99 -11.67
C HIS A 124 -4.88 16.44 -13.14
N ALA A 125 -5.05 15.51 -14.08
CA ALA A 125 -4.92 15.77 -15.51
C ALA A 125 -5.79 16.94 -16.00
N ASN A 126 -6.95 17.15 -15.36
CA ASN A 126 -7.86 18.27 -15.64
C ASN A 126 -7.29 19.67 -15.36
N ARG A 127 -6.13 19.78 -14.70
CA ARG A 127 -5.44 21.06 -14.42
C ARG A 127 -4.38 21.40 -15.45
N LEU A 128 -3.98 20.43 -16.28
CA LEU A 128 -2.98 20.64 -17.31
C LEU A 128 -3.65 21.25 -18.54
N SER A 129 -2.90 22.08 -19.27
CA SER A 129 -3.25 22.40 -20.65
C SER A 129 -3.13 21.13 -21.50
N ASN A 130 -3.79 21.13 -22.66
CA ASN A 130 -3.72 19.98 -23.55
C ASN A 130 -2.29 19.66 -24.00
N GLU A 131 -1.45 20.68 -24.26
CA GLU A 131 -0.06 20.48 -24.66
C GLU A 131 0.79 19.87 -23.53
N GLU A 132 0.59 20.32 -22.30
CA GLU A 132 1.26 19.75 -21.12
C GLU A 132 0.83 18.30 -20.89
N LEU A 133 -0.47 18.01 -21.04
CA LEU A 133 -1.01 16.66 -20.90
C LEU A 133 -0.38 15.70 -21.92
N LEU A 134 -0.35 16.09 -23.20
CA LEU A 134 0.24 15.31 -24.29
C LEU A 134 1.74 15.06 -24.05
N THR A 135 2.47 16.11 -23.67
CA THR A 135 3.90 16.03 -23.36
C THR A 135 4.17 15.09 -22.19
N HIS A 136 3.37 15.18 -21.12
CA HIS A 136 3.47 14.29 -19.97
C HIS A 136 3.17 12.83 -20.34
N ALA A 137 2.10 12.58 -21.11
CA ALA A 137 1.72 11.25 -21.54
C ALA A 137 2.81 10.59 -22.39
N GLN A 138 3.34 11.30 -23.40
CA GLN A 138 4.42 10.80 -24.24
C GLN A 138 5.70 10.50 -23.45
N ARG A 139 6.02 11.35 -22.46
CA ARG A 139 7.15 11.10 -21.56
C ARG A 139 6.96 9.81 -20.76
N LEU A 140 5.77 9.58 -20.18
CA LEU A 140 5.49 8.36 -19.42
C LEU A 140 5.55 7.10 -20.30
N VAL A 141 5.07 7.19 -21.55
CA VAL A 141 5.23 6.10 -22.53
C VAL A 141 6.71 5.83 -22.82
N ALA A 142 7.52 6.88 -23.03
CA ALA A 142 8.96 6.73 -23.22
C ALA A 142 9.68 6.16 -21.99
N GLU A 143 9.12 6.37 -20.78
CA GLU A 143 9.59 5.80 -19.52
C GLU A 143 9.07 4.36 -19.28
N GLY A 144 8.23 3.82 -20.17
CA GLY A 144 7.81 2.41 -20.18
C GLY A 144 6.33 2.17 -19.88
N ALA A 145 5.48 3.20 -19.87
CA ALA A 145 4.04 3.02 -19.65
C ALA A 145 3.35 2.36 -20.87
N ASP A 146 2.60 1.28 -20.62
CA ASP A 146 1.73 0.62 -21.59
C ASP A 146 0.36 1.29 -21.70
N THR A 147 -0.08 1.96 -20.64
CA THR A 147 -1.36 2.70 -20.57
C THR A 147 -1.19 3.96 -19.73
N ILE A 148 -1.77 5.06 -20.19
CA ILE A 148 -1.80 6.34 -19.47
C ILE A 148 -3.11 6.48 -18.74
N ASP A 149 -3.05 6.59 -17.42
CA ASP A 149 -4.21 6.80 -16.57
C ASP A 149 -4.42 8.28 -16.27
N LEU A 150 -5.66 8.75 -16.44
CA LEU A 150 -6.03 10.13 -16.25
C LEU A 150 -6.76 10.31 -14.92
N GLY A 151 -6.01 10.75 -13.90
CA GLY A 151 -6.55 11.06 -12.58
C GLY A 151 -7.34 12.38 -12.56
N CYS A 152 -8.64 12.29 -12.28
CA CYS A 152 -9.51 13.48 -12.18
C CYS A 152 -9.41 14.14 -10.80
N THR A 153 -9.50 15.48 -10.73
CA THR A 153 -9.54 16.19 -9.43
C THR A 153 -10.85 15.90 -8.69
N PRO A 154 -10.82 15.34 -7.47
CA PRO A 154 -12.05 15.08 -6.70
C PRO A 154 -12.86 16.36 -6.45
N GLY A 155 -14.18 16.25 -6.60
CA GLY A 155 -15.12 17.35 -6.35
C GLY A 155 -15.21 18.41 -7.46
N GLN A 156 -14.47 18.25 -8.56
CA GLN A 156 -14.56 19.14 -9.72
C GLN A 156 -14.75 18.32 -11.00
N ARG A 157 -15.86 18.56 -11.71
CA ARG A 157 -16.10 17.88 -12.98
C ARG A 157 -15.16 18.38 -14.09
N TRP A 158 -14.41 17.48 -14.71
CA TRP A 158 -13.61 17.73 -15.90
C TRP A 158 -14.50 17.67 -17.16
N THR A 159 -15.07 18.81 -17.51
CA THR A 159 -16.03 18.92 -18.63
C THR A 159 -15.44 18.63 -20.01
N THR A 160 -14.12 18.67 -20.16
CA THR A 160 -13.41 18.41 -21.42
C THR A 160 -12.66 17.08 -21.42
N VAL A 161 -12.97 16.17 -20.49
CA VAL A 161 -12.31 14.85 -20.40
C VAL A 161 -12.37 14.05 -21.70
N GLY A 162 -13.50 14.10 -22.40
CA GLY A 162 -13.66 13.42 -23.70
C GLY A 162 -12.66 13.96 -24.74
N GLU A 163 -12.51 15.27 -24.84
CA GLU A 163 -11.55 15.91 -25.76
C GLU A 163 -10.09 15.56 -25.40
N ALA A 164 -9.79 15.47 -24.10
CA ALA A 164 -8.47 15.09 -23.62
C ALA A 164 -8.14 13.63 -23.96
N VAL A 165 -9.10 12.72 -23.75
CA VAL A 165 -8.96 11.30 -24.10
C VAL A 165 -8.82 11.12 -25.61
N GLU A 166 -9.67 11.77 -26.41
CA GLU A 166 -9.64 11.67 -27.88
C GLU A 166 -8.25 12.05 -28.42
N ARG A 167 -7.66 13.14 -27.92
CA ARG A 167 -6.30 13.56 -28.33
C ARG A 167 -5.20 12.56 -27.98
N LEU A 168 -5.32 11.86 -26.85
CA LEU A 168 -4.35 10.85 -26.44
C LEU A 168 -4.53 9.57 -27.28
N VAL A 169 -5.77 9.20 -27.57
CA VAL A 169 -6.10 8.08 -28.47
C VAL A 169 -5.65 8.36 -29.90
N ASP A 170 -5.76 9.60 -30.38
CA ASP A 170 -5.24 10.04 -31.70
C ASP A 170 -3.72 9.91 -31.80
N LEU A 171 -3.00 9.90 -30.68
CA LEU A 171 -1.57 9.59 -30.60
C LEU A 171 -1.29 8.08 -30.45
N GLU A 172 -2.29 7.24 -30.66
CA GLU A 172 -2.24 5.78 -30.51
C GLU A 172 -1.89 5.31 -29.07
N LEU A 173 -2.15 6.15 -28.07
CA LEU A 173 -1.91 5.79 -26.66
C LEU A 173 -3.12 5.04 -26.09
N ARG A 174 -2.86 3.97 -25.32
CA ARG A 174 -3.90 3.35 -24.49
C ARG A 174 -4.20 4.24 -23.30
N VAL A 175 -5.48 4.54 -23.10
CA VAL A 175 -5.92 5.45 -22.04
C VAL A 175 -6.81 4.71 -21.03
N SER A 176 -6.57 5.00 -19.76
CA SER A 176 -7.42 4.69 -18.62
C SER A 176 -7.99 5.98 -18.03
N ILE A 177 -9.19 5.91 -17.44
CA ILE A 177 -9.80 7.02 -16.71
C ILE A 177 -9.97 6.63 -15.24
N ASP A 178 -9.46 7.47 -14.33
CA ASP A 178 -9.68 7.36 -12.88
C ASP A 178 -10.60 8.48 -12.39
N SER A 179 -11.88 8.15 -12.24
CA SER A 179 -12.91 9.07 -11.77
C SER A 179 -14.10 8.37 -11.14
N PHE A 180 -14.60 8.92 -10.03
CA PHE A 180 -15.87 8.54 -9.42
C PHE A 180 -17.10 9.21 -10.05
N ASP A 181 -16.92 10.15 -11.00
CA ASP A 181 -18.03 10.82 -11.67
C ASP A 181 -18.51 10.00 -12.89
N PRO A 182 -19.72 9.43 -12.88
CA PRO A 182 -20.19 8.58 -13.97
C PRO A 182 -20.30 9.30 -15.31
N TRP A 183 -20.46 10.63 -15.31
CA TRP A 183 -20.50 11.42 -16.53
C TRP A 183 -19.11 11.50 -17.17
N GLU A 184 -18.06 11.72 -16.36
CA GLU A 184 -16.68 11.78 -16.85
C GLU A 184 -16.26 10.44 -17.44
N VAL A 185 -16.50 9.36 -16.69
CA VAL A 185 -16.27 7.98 -17.14
C VAL A 185 -16.98 7.73 -18.47
N ALA A 186 -18.27 8.10 -18.56
CA ALA A 186 -19.02 7.91 -19.79
C ALA A 186 -18.50 8.73 -20.98
N GLN A 187 -18.01 9.96 -20.77
CA GLN A 187 -17.39 10.75 -21.84
C GLN A 187 -16.04 10.17 -22.25
N ALA A 188 -15.20 9.78 -21.28
CA ALA A 188 -13.90 9.17 -21.53
C ALA A 188 -14.03 7.86 -22.32
N CYS A 189 -14.94 6.97 -21.92
CA CYS A 189 -15.19 5.72 -22.65
C CYS A 189 -15.70 5.97 -24.07
N ARG A 190 -16.58 6.96 -24.28
CA ARG A 190 -17.04 7.33 -25.64
C ARG A 190 -15.90 7.85 -26.50
N ALA A 191 -14.93 8.53 -25.91
CA ALA A 191 -13.75 9.06 -26.57
C ALA A 191 -12.63 8.03 -26.76
N GLY A 192 -12.78 6.80 -26.28
CA GLY A 192 -11.85 5.70 -26.52
C GLY A 192 -11.01 5.25 -25.32
N ALA A 193 -11.29 5.73 -24.10
CA ALA A 193 -10.68 5.16 -22.91
C ALA A 193 -11.02 3.67 -22.80
N SER A 194 -9.99 2.83 -22.67
CA SER A 194 -10.07 1.36 -22.74
C SER A 194 -10.17 0.69 -21.37
N LEU A 195 -9.97 1.46 -20.30
CA LEU A 195 -10.00 1.01 -18.91
C LEU A 195 -10.63 2.11 -18.03
N VAL A 196 -11.37 1.68 -17.01
CA VAL A 196 -11.90 2.55 -15.95
C VAL A 196 -11.31 2.06 -14.63
N LEU A 197 -10.58 2.93 -13.95
CA LEU A 197 -10.11 2.73 -12.59
C LEU A 197 -11.03 3.52 -11.66
N SER A 198 -11.34 2.95 -10.50
CA SER A 198 -12.36 3.44 -9.55
C SER A 198 -13.82 3.31 -10.02
N VAL A 199 -14.49 2.25 -9.54
CA VAL A 199 -15.93 1.97 -9.71
C VAL A 199 -16.67 1.95 -8.37
#